data_AF-A0A2V5LUT1-F1
#
_entry.id   AF-A0A2V5LUT1-F1
#
_cell.length_a   1.000
_cell.length_b   1.000
_cell.length_c   1.000
_cell.angle_alpha   90.00
_cell.angle_beta   90.00
_cell.angle_gamma   90.00
#
_symmetry.space_group_name_H-M   'P 1'
#
loop_
_entity.id
_entity.type
_entity.pdbx_description
1 polymer ?
#
loop_
_entity_poly.entity_id
_entity_poly.type
_entity_poly.pdbx_seq_one_letter_code
_entity_poly.pdbx_strand_id
1 'polypeptide(L)'
;MKTFEEKWTAWVDGQLSGRELAEFEASLPDKAAAEAERASAQKLGKLLKRELGARTLTNEEFFSHQLRKRIAQEGGEISRAPGDRRIERSTWWTIPRLLWTGTVSLAVFLACTVLVMREKNPTEESQYLTQILNARVDPVVSPNATVSIFEVKQDRVTVLWTEGLQSLPADYAAK
;
A
#
# COMPACT_ATOMS: atom_id res chain seq x y z
N MET A 1 -41.00 -13.43 -31.83
CA MET A 1 -41.75 -13.40 -30.55
C MET A 1 -41.03 -14.34 -29.59
N LYS A 2 -40.80 -13.95 -28.33
CA LYS A 2 -40.21 -14.85 -27.32
C LYS A 2 -41.17 -16.01 -27.05
N THR A 3 -40.64 -17.21 -26.87
CA THR A 3 -41.45 -18.37 -26.48
C THR A 3 -41.93 -18.25 -25.03
N PHE A 4 -42.89 -19.09 -24.62
CA PHE A 4 -43.33 -19.13 -23.22
C PHE A 4 -42.16 -19.44 -22.29
N GLU A 5 -41.32 -20.43 -22.64
CA GLU A 5 -40.15 -20.85 -21.85
C GLU A 5 -39.12 -19.74 -21.67
N GLU A 6 -38.87 -18.97 -22.74
CA GLU A 6 -37.98 -17.80 -22.68
C GLU A 6 -38.53 -16.71 -21.76
N LYS A 7 -39.84 -16.45 -21.82
CA LYS A 7 -40.49 -15.47 -20.92
C LYS A 7 -40.53 -15.97 -19.48
N TRP A 8 -40.79 -17.26 -19.27
CA TRP A 8 -40.76 -17.90 -17.96
C TRP A 8 -39.37 -17.77 -17.32
N THR A 9 -38.32 -18.12 -18.06
CA THR A 9 -36.94 -18.01 -17.56
C THR A 9 -36.58 -16.56 -17.26
N ALA A 10 -36.90 -15.63 -18.17
CA ALA A 10 -36.68 -14.21 -17.94
C ALA A 10 -37.49 -13.67 -16.75
N TRP A 11 -38.68 -14.20 -16.48
CA TRP A 11 -39.50 -13.85 -15.32
C TRP A 11 -38.88 -14.38 -14.02
N VAL A 12 -38.45 -15.64 -14.00
CA VAL A 12 -37.76 -16.26 -12.87
C VAL A 12 -36.49 -15.48 -12.50
N ASP A 13 -35.72 -15.08 -13.51
CA ASP A 13 -34.47 -14.30 -13.39
C ASP A 13 -34.68 -12.79 -13.14
N GLY A 14 -35.93 -12.31 -13.19
CA GLY A 14 -36.25 -10.89 -12.96
C GLY A 14 -35.85 -9.95 -14.10
N GLN A 15 -35.68 -10.48 -15.31
CA GLN A 15 -35.34 -9.74 -16.52
C GLN A 15 -36.56 -9.24 -17.31
N LEU A 16 -37.77 -9.71 -17.00
CA LEU A 16 -39.00 -9.12 -17.53
C LEU A 16 -39.32 -7.80 -16.81
N SER A 17 -39.60 -6.75 -17.58
CA SER A 17 -39.93 -5.43 -17.05
C SER A 17 -41.08 -4.76 -17.81
N GLY A 18 -41.73 -3.80 -17.14
CA GLY A 18 -42.77 -2.96 -17.73
C GLY A 18 -43.95 -3.75 -18.31
N ARG A 19 -44.23 -3.52 -19.59
CA ARG A 19 -45.39 -4.08 -20.29
C ARG A 19 -45.28 -5.60 -20.51
N GLU A 20 -44.08 -6.11 -20.80
CA GLU A 20 -43.87 -7.55 -21.03
C GLU A 20 -44.15 -8.37 -19.76
N LEU A 21 -43.82 -7.82 -18.59
CA LEU A 21 -44.11 -8.44 -17.29
C LEU A 21 -45.62 -8.53 -17.05
N ALA A 22 -46.34 -7.43 -17.25
CA ALA A 22 -47.80 -7.38 -17.06
C ALA A 22 -48.54 -8.32 -18.02
N GLU A 23 -48.13 -8.35 -19.29
CA GLU A 23 -48.71 -9.26 -20.29
C GLU A 23 -48.40 -10.73 -19.97
N PHE A 24 -47.20 -11.04 -19.47
CA PHE A 24 -46.85 -12.40 -19.06
C PHE A 24 -47.62 -12.85 -17.82
N GLU A 25 -47.68 -12.03 -16.77
CA GLU A 25 -48.41 -12.36 -15.55
C GLU A 25 -49.92 -12.50 -15.79
N ALA A 26 -50.49 -11.74 -16.73
CA ALA A 26 -51.88 -11.89 -17.14
C ALA A 26 -52.13 -13.15 -17.98
N SER A 27 -51.09 -13.70 -18.62
CA SER A 27 -51.19 -14.95 -19.40
C SER A 27 -51.06 -16.21 -18.53
N LEU A 28 -50.67 -16.08 -17.26
CA LEU A 28 -50.52 -17.20 -16.35
C LEU A 28 -51.91 -17.70 -15.89
N PRO A 29 -52.22 -19.01 -16.03
CA PRO A 29 -53.52 -19.55 -15.64
C PRO A 29 -53.71 -19.57 -14.11
N ASP A 30 -52.64 -19.78 -13.34
CA ASP A 30 -52.62 -19.65 -11.88
C ASP A 30 -51.35 -18.91 -11.45
N LYS A 31 -51.50 -17.64 -11.12
CA LYS A 31 -50.40 -16.78 -10.69
C LYS A 31 -49.79 -17.24 -9.36
N ALA A 32 -50.61 -17.72 -8.42
CA ALA A 32 -50.14 -18.12 -7.11
C ALA A 32 -49.29 -19.40 -7.19
N ALA A 33 -49.74 -20.37 -8.00
CA ALA A 33 -48.94 -21.58 -8.26
C ALA A 33 -47.63 -21.25 -8.99
N ALA A 34 -47.68 -20.38 -10.00
CA ALA A 34 -46.50 -19.94 -10.74
C ALA A 34 -45.47 -19.20 -9.85
N GLU A 35 -45.94 -18.37 -8.91
CA GLU A 35 -45.08 -17.69 -7.93
C GLU A 35 -44.44 -18.67 -6.94
N ALA A 36 -45.20 -19.69 -6.49
CA ALA A 36 -44.67 -20.74 -5.62
C ALA A 36 -43.60 -21.59 -6.34
N GLU A 37 -43.80 -21.89 -7.62
CA GLU A 37 -42.82 -22.58 -8.46
C GLU A 37 -41.57 -21.72 -8.67
N ARG A 38 -41.74 -20.42 -8.98
CA ARG A 38 -40.63 -19.46 -9.07
C ARG A 38 -39.82 -19.39 -7.78
N ALA A 39 -40.48 -19.33 -6.63
CA ALA A 39 -39.81 -19.32 -5.33
C ALA A 39 -39.00 -20.60 -5.10
N SER A 40 -39.56 -21.75 -5.49
CA SER A 40 -38.89 -23.06 -5.41
C SER A 40 -37.67 -23.14 -6.34
N ALA A 41 -37.78 -22.63 -7.58
CA ALA A 41 -36.68 -22.54 -8.53
C ALA A 41 -35.55 -21.64 -8.01
N GLN A 42 -35.88 -20.49 -7.42
CA GLN A 42 -34.88 -19.62 -6.79
C GLN A 42 -34.22 -20.27 -5.58
N LYS A 43 -34.98 -21.00 -4.76
CA LYS A 43 -34.44 -21.76 -3.62
C LYS A 43 -33.47 -22.85 -4.09
N LEU A 44 -33.83 -23.59 -5.13
CA LEU A 44 -32.97 -24.59 -5.75
C LEU A 44 -31.69 -23.95 -6.30
N GLY A 45 -31.80 -22.84 -7.04
CA GLY A 45 -30.63 -22.12 -7.55
C GLY A 45 -29.69 -21.63 -6.45
N LYS A 46 -30.23 -21.14 -5.33
CA LYS A 46 -29.43 -20.76 -4.15
C LYS A 46 -28.73 -21.97 -3.52
N LEU A 47 -29.42 -23.10 -3.39
CA LEU A 47 -28.82 -24.34 -2.88
C LEU A 47 -27.70 -24.82 -3.80
N LEU A 48 -27.93 -24.88 -5.11
CA LEU A 48 -26.91 -25.30 -6.07
C LEU A 48 -25.67 -24.40 -6.03
N LYS A 49 -25.84 -23.07 -5.97
CA LYS A 49 -24.73 -22.13 -5.83
C LYS A 49 -23.93 -22.35 -4.54
N ARG A 50 -24.61 -22.73 -3.45
CA ARG A 50 -23.97 -23.02 -2.16
C ARG A 50 -23.19 -24.34 -2.19
N GLU A 51 -23.81 -25.41 -2.66
CA GLU A 51 -23.23 -26.76 -2.63
C GLU A 51 -22.15 -26.97 -3.69
N LEU A 52 -22.30 -26.39 -4.88
CA LEU A 52 -21.32 -26.56 -5.96
C LEU A 52 -20.05 -25.74 -5.73
N GLY A 53 -20.10 -24.73 -4.86
CA GLY A 53 -19.00 -23.81 -4.58
C GLY A 53 -18.59 -22.98 -5.81
N ALA A 54 -18.05 -21.80 -5.58
CA ALA A 54 -17.33 -21.10 -6.64
C ALA A 54 -16.00 -21.84 -6.83
N ARG A 55 -15.87 -22.63 -7.91
CA ARG A 55 -14.59 -23.23 -8.27
C ARG A 55 -13.59 -22.11 -8.50
N THR A 56 -12.50 -22.11 -7.75
CA THR A 56 -11.41 -21.15 -7.92
C THR A 56 -10.89 -21.27 -9.35
N LEU A 57 -11.06 -20.19 -10.12
CA LEU A 57 -10.55 -20.13 -11.49
C LEU A 57 -9.03 -20.07 -11.41
N THR A 58 -8.34 -21.01 -12.05
CA THR A 58 -6.87 -21.06 -12.06
C THR A 58 -6.22 -19.82 -12.68
N ASN A 59 -6.96 -19.05 -13.48
CA ASN A 59 -6.50 -17.84 -14.17
C ASN A 59 -7.50 -16.69 -14.03
N GLU A 60 -7.88 -16.33 -12.80
CA GLU A 60 -8.87 -15.28 -12.52
C GLU A 60 -8.55 -13.93 -13.21
N GLU A 61 -7.29 -13.52 -13.26
CA GLU A 61 -6.84 -12.28 -13.92
C GLU A 61 -7.14 -12.27 -15.42
N PHE A 62 -6.94 -13.41 -16.10
CA PHE A 62 -7.23 -13.54 -17.52
C PHE A 62 -8.73 -13.37 -17.81
N PHE A 63 -9.58 -14.07 -17.04
CA PHE A 63 -11.03 -13.97 -17.20
C PHE A 63 -11.55 -12.59 -16.83
N SER A 64 -11.04 -12.00 -15.76
CA SER A 64 -11.38 -10.64 -15.33
C SER A 64 -11.03 -9.60 -16.39
N HIS A 65 -9.85 -9.71 -17.00
CA HIS A 65 -9.43 -8.82 -18.08
C HIS A 65 -10.33 -8.98 -19.33
N GLN A 66 -10.61 -10.21 -19.76
CA GLN A 66 -11.49 -10.47 -20.91
C GLN A 66 -12.92 -9.96 -20.67
N LEU A 67 -13.47 -10.18 -19.47
CA LEU A 67 -14.79 -9.69 -19.09
C LEU A 67 -14.84 -8.16 -19.10
N ARG A 68 -13.86 -7.49 -18.50
CA ARG A 68 -13.78 -6.01 -18.54
C ARG A 68 -13.67 -5.48 -19.96
N LYS A 69 -12.85 -6.13 -20.80
CA LYS A 69 -12.70 -5.75 -22.22
C LYS A 69 -14.02 -5.91 -22.98
N ARG A 70 -14.74 -7.02 -22.78
CA ARG A 70 -16.03 -7.28 -23.41
C ARG A 70 -17.12 -6.29 -22.95
N ILE A 71 -17.21 -6.03 -21.64
CA ILE A 71 -18.14 -5.04 -21.08
C ILE A 71 -17.85 -3.64 -21.66
N ALA A 72 -16.58 -3.27 -21.81
CA ALA A 72 -16.21 -1.99 -22.41
C ALA A 72 -16.59 -1.91 -23.90
N GLN A 73 -16.51 -3.03 -24.63
CA GLN A 73 -16.93 -3.11 -26.04
C GLN A 73 -18.46 -3.02 -26.18
N GLU A 74 -19.20 -3.79 -25.40
CA GLU A 74 -20.68 -3.83 -25.42
C GLU A 74 -21.29 -2.53 -24.87
N GLY A 75 -20.74 -1.98 -23.79
CA GLY A 75 -21.14 -0.67 -23.24
C GLY A 75 -20.77 0.52 -24.13
N GLY A 76 -19.74 0.35 -24.96
CA GLY A 76 -19.35 1.30 -26.01
C GLY A 76 -20.35 1.35 -27.18
N GLU A 77 -21.05 0.24 -27.46
CA GLU A 77 -22.08 0.18 -28.51
C GLU A 77 -23.38 0.88 -28.11
N ILE A 78 -23.79 0.79 -26.84
CA ILE A 78 -24.96 1.50 -26.31
C ILE A 78 -24.72 3.03 -26.27
N SER A 79 -23.45 3.46 -26.29
CA SER A 79 -23.05 4.86 -26.12
C SER A 79 -22.66 5.59 -27.42
N ARG A 80 -22.84 5.00 -28.61
CA ARG A 80 -22.55 5.69 -29.89
C ARG A 80 -23.67 6.66 -30.28
N ALA A 81 -23.84 7.72 -29.51
CA ALA A 81 -24.29 9.01 -30.03
C ALA A 81 -23.03 9.78 -30.49
N PRO A 82 -22.96 10.27 -31.74
CA PRO A 82 -21.81 11.03 -32.22
C PRO A 82 -21.95 12.46 -31.71
N GLY A 83 -21.43 12.69 -30.52
CA GLY A 83 -21.41 14.00 -29.91
C GLY A 83 -20.26 14.02 -28.93
N ASP A 84 -19.17 14.63 -29.37
CA ASP A 84 -18.07 15.16 -28.59
C ASP A 84 -18.51 15.54 -27.16
N ARG A 85 -18.37 14.60 -26.24
CA ARG A 85 -18.33 14.85 -24.82
C ARG A 85 -17.20 14.00 -24.28
N ARG A 86 -16.05 14.67 -24.15
CA ARG A 86 -15.13 14.46 -23.03
C ARG A 86 -15.90 13.88 -21.87
N ILE A 87 -15.41 12.77 -21.35
CA ILE A 87 -15.91 12.14 -20.14
C ILE A 87 -15.63 13.11 -18.98
N GLU A 88 -16.48 14.13 -18.87
CA GLU A 88 -16.82 14.81 -17.63
C GLU A 88 -17.83 13.90 -16.91
N ARG A 89 -17.35 12.76 -16.43
CA ARG A 89 -18.05 12.01 -15.39
C ARG A 89 -17.04 11.67 -14.30
N SER A 90 -17.13 12.48 -13.24
CA SER A 90 -16.61 12.24 -11.89
C SER A 90 -15.12 12.53 -11.63
N THR A 91 -14.63 13.70 -12.06
CA THR A 91 -13.44 14.33 -11.45
C THR A 91 -13.80 15.18 -10.21
N TRP A 92 -15.07 15.57 -10.05
CA TRP A 92 -15.52 16.44 -8.94
C TRP A 92 -15.38 15.78 -7.55
N TRP A 93 -15.53 14.46 -7.45
CA TRP A 93 -15.47 13.75 -6.16
C TRP A 93 -14.09 13.15 -5.84
N THR A 94 -13.25 12.98 -6.85
CA THR A 94 -11.90 12.40 -6.72
C THR A 94 -10.84 13.46 -6.45
N ILE A 95 -10.92 14.67 -7.01
CA ILE A 95 -9.96 15.76 -6.74
C ILE A 95 -9.92 16.17 -5.26
N PRO A 96 -11.05 16.43 -4.57
CA PRO A 96 -11.01 16.81 -3.15
C PRO A 96 -10.54 15.65 -2.26
N ARG A 97 -10.87 14.39 -2.58
CA ARG A 97 -10.32 13.24 -1.85
C ARG A 97 -8.83 13.06 -2.10
N LEU A 98 -8.34 13.26 -3.32
CA LEU A 98 -6.91 13.17 -3.63
C LEU A 98 -6.10 14.26 -2.90
N LEU A 99 -6.63 15.48 -2.86
CA LEU A 99 -6.04 16.58 -2.08
C LEU A 99 -6.09 16.30 -0.57
N TRP A 100 -7.18 15.72 -0.06
CA TRP A 100 -7.28 15.35 1.35
C TRP A 100 -6.35 14.19 1.72
N THR A 101 -6.27 13.14 0.91
CA THR A 101 -5.33 12.03 1.15
C THR A 101 -3.88 12.46 0.99
N GLY A 102 -3.60 13.36 0.04
CA GLY A 102 -2.26 13.92 -0.17
C GLY A 102 -1.81 14.78 1.00
N THR A 103 -2.67 15.68 1.48
CA THR A 103 -2.37 16.52 2.66
C THR A 103 -2.27 15.71 3.94
N VAL A 104 -3.12 14.69 4.15
CA VAL A 104 -3.01 13.79 5.31
C VAL A 104 -1.71 12.97 5.25
N SER A 105 -1.36 12.41 4.09
CA SER A 105 -0.10 11.68 3.92
C SER A 105 1.12 12.58 4.16
N LEU A 106 1.11 13.79 3.61
CA LEU A 106 2.18 14.78 3.81
C LEU A 106 2.27 15.22 5.28
N ALA A 107 1.15 15.43 5.97
CA ALA A 107 1.11 15.81 7.38
C ALA A 107 1.61 14.69 8.29
N VAL A 108 1.23 13.44 8.02
CA VAL A 108 1.75 12.27 8.74
C VAL A 108 3.25 12.12 8.49
N PHE A 109 3.71 12.27 7.25
CA PHE A 109 5.14 12.23 6.92
C PHE A 109 5.92 13.36 7.61
N LEU A 110 5.38 14.60 7.62
CA LEU A 110 5.97 15.72 8.34
C LEU A 110 5.99 15.50 9.86
N ALA A 111 4.91 14.97 10.43
CA ALA A 111 4.85 14.64 11.85
C ALA A 111 5.87 13.56 12.21
N CYS A 112 5.97 12.49 11.41
CA CYS A 112 6.97 11.44 11.59
C CYS A 112 8.39 11.97 11.41
N THR A 113 8.67 12.80 10.40
CA THR A 113 10.01 13.36 10.20
C THR A 113 10.39 14.34 11.31
N VAL A 114 9.46 15.17 11.78
CA VAL A 114 9.70 16.06 12.92
C VAL A 114 9.88 15.27 14.22
N LEU A 115 9.10 14.22 14.47
CA LEU A 115 9.29 13.36 15.65
C LEU A 115 10.64 12.64 15.60
N VAL A 116 11.00 12.04 14.47
CA VAL A 116 12.29 11.36 14.28
C VAL A 116 13.46 12.34 14.34
N MET A 117 13.32 13.57 13.80
CA MET A 117 14.35 14.60 13.90
C MET A 117 14.42 15.22 15.30
N ARG A 118 13.31 15.28 16.05
CA ARG A 118 13.33 15.66 17.48
C ARG A 118 13.99 14.58 18.32
N GLU A 119 13.74 13.31 18.06
CA GLU A 119 14.48 12.20 18.70
C GLU A 119 15.96 12.23 18.33
N LYS A 120 16.31 12.65 17.10
CA LYS A 120 17.70 12.85 16.67
C LYS A 120 18.37 14.14 17.19
N ASN A 121 17.71 14.93 18.04
CA ASN A 121 18.35 16.01 18.79
C ASN A 121 18.23 15.74 20.30
N PRO A 122 19.15 14.91 20.79
CA PRO A 122 20.31 15.44 21.50
C PRO A 122 21.54 15.24 20.59
N THR A 123 22.36 16.23 20.25
CA THR A 123 23.45 16.73 21.12
C THR A 123 23.95 15.77 22.21
N GLU A 124 23.87 14.48 21.97
CA GLU A 124 24.79 13.51 22.55
C GLU A 124 25.84 13.27 21.48
N GLU A 125 26.89 14.12 21.49
CA GLU A 125 28.20 13.66 21.05
C GLU A 125 28.41 12.32 21.77
N SER A 126 28.43 11.24 21.00
CA SER A 126 28.52 9.87 21.50
C SER A 126 29.54 9.79 22.63
N GLN A 127 29.06 9.57 23.86
CA GLN A 127 29.85 9.42 25.10
C GLN A 127 30.87 8.27 25.05
N TYR A 128 30.93 7.54 23.93
CA TYR A 128 31.81 6.41 23.68
C TYR A 128 32.86 6.68 22.58
N LEU A 129 32.86 7.86 21.94
CA LEU A 129 33.87 8.18 20.95
C LEU A 129 35.10 8.77 21.65
N THR A 130 35.91 7.91 22.26
CA THR A 130 37.32 8.24 22.47
C THR A 130 37.91 8.54 21.09
N GLN A 131 38.09 9.81 20.79
CA GLN A 131 38.76 10.25 19.57
C GLN A 131 40.24 9.88 19.73
N ILE A 132 40.63 8.72 19.23
CA ILE A 132 42.02 8.25 19.25
C ILE A 132 42.78 9.07 18.20
N LEU A 133 43.34 10.20 18.64
CA LEU A 133 44.32 10.95 17.87
C LEU A 133 45.66 10.22 17.95
N ASN A 134 46.01 9.53 16.86
CA ASN A 134 47.35 8.97 16.67
C ASN A 134 48.28 10.06 16.18
N ALA A 135 49.14 10.58 17.07
CA ALA A 135 50.26 11.43 16.67
C ALA A 135 51.50 10.54 16.50
N ARG A 136 52.02 10.43 15.27
CA ARG A 136 53.33 9.80 15.06
C ARG A 136 54.42 10.77 15.45
N VAL A 137 55.30 10.32 16.33
CA VAL A 137 56.53 11.04 16.69
C VAL A 137 57.55 10.87 15.55
N ASP A 138 58.40 11.87 15.35
CA ASP A 138 59.43 11.91 14.30
C ASP A 138 60.25 10.60 14.27
N PRO A 139 60.22 9.84 13.15
CA PRO A 139 60.79 8.50 13.06
C PRO A 139 62.32 8.44 13.24
N VAL A 140 63.01 9.59 13.21
CA VAL A 140 64.46 9.66 13.43
C VAL A 140 64.84 9.48 14.91
N VAL A 141 63.96 9.83 15.85
CA VAL A 141 64.25 9.81 17.29
C VAL A 141 63.73 8.54 17.98
N SER A 142 62.59 8.00 17.53
CA SER A 142 62.00 6.80 18.14
C SER A 142 61.15 6.00 17.14
N PRO A 143 61.72 5.00 16.46
CA PRO A 143 61.06 4.32 15.33
C PRO A 143 59.83 3.47 15.72
N ASN A 144 59.67 3.13 17.00
CA ASN A 144 58.57 2.29 17.51
C ASN A 144 57.68 2.99 18.54
N ALA A 145 57.79 4.31 18.70
CA ALA A 145 56.99 5.03 19.68
C ALA A 145 55.61 5.42 19.12
N THR A 146 54.56 5.06 19.86
CA THR A 146 53.18 5.45 19.56
C THR A 146 52.62 6.23 20.75
N VAL A 147 52.07 7.41 20.48
CA VAL A 147 51.39 8.23 21.48
C VAL A 147 49.90 8.24 21.17
N SER A 148 49.12 7.69 22.08
CA SER A 148 47.65 7.71 22.04
C SER A 148 47.15 8.72 23.04
N ILE A 149 46.36 9.69 22.56
CA ILE A 149 45.78 10.74 23.40
C ILE A 149 44.30 10.40 23.62
N PHE A 150 43.90 10.32 24.88
CA PHE A 150 42.51 10.14 25.29
C PHE A 150 42.05 11.41 25.97
N GLU A 151 41.14 12.14 25.33
CA GLU A 151 40.56 13.37 25.87
C GLU A 151 39.12 13.11 26.31
N VAL A 152 38.82 13.38 27.58
CA VAL A 152 37.46 13.37 28.11
C VAL A 152 37.02 14.81 28.29
N LYS A 153 36.25 15.32 27.31
CA LYS A 153 35.83 16.74 27.25
C LYS A 153 35.03 17.20 28.47
N GLN A 154 34.31 16.32 29.16
CA GLN A 154 33.45 16.68 30.29
C GLN A 154 34.23 17.01 31.57
N ASP A 155 35.36 16.34 31.84
CA ASP A 155 36.13 16.50 33.08
C ASP A 155 37.43 17.30 32.90
N ARG A 156 37.72 17.81 31.69
CA ARG A 156 39.00 18.47 31.32
C ARG A 156 40.23 17.62 31.64
N VAL A 157 40.10 16.29 31.56
CA VAL A 157 41.21 15.37 31.78
C VAL A 157 41.68 14.86 30.43
N THR A 158 42.98 15.05 30.17
CA THR A 158 43.67 14.50 29.01
C THR A 158 44.66 13.44 29.50
N VAL A 159 44.44 12.20 29.10
CA VAL A 159 45.36 11.08 29.39
C VAL A 159 46.22 10.84 28.16
N LEU A 160 47.53 10.92 28.35
CA LEU A 160 48.53 10.63 27.32
C LEU A 160 49.08 9.23 27.58
N TRP A 161 48.78 8.29 26.71
CA TRP A 161 49.33 6.94 26.75
C TRP A 161 50.46 6.81 25.74
N THR A 162 51.69 6.65 26.23
CA THR A 162 52.87 6.56 25.38
C THR A 162 53.45 5.16 25.46
N GLU A 163 53.58 4.47 24.33
CA GLU A 163 54.12 3.13 24.24
C GLU A 163 55.34 3.13 23.31
N GLY A 164 56.43 2.47 23.71
CA GLY A 164 57.65 2.37 22.90
C GLY A 164 58.56 3.61 22.90
N LEU A 165 58.33 4.60 23.77
CA LEU A 165 59.32 5.65 24.03
C LEU A 165 60.54 5.05 24.74
N GLN A 166 61.75 5.37 24.27
CA GLN A 166 62.97 5.04 25.00
C GLN A 166 62.98 5.82 26.33
N SER A 167 63.36 5.14 27.42
CA SER A 167 63.49 5.77 28.73
C SER A 167 64.52 6.90 28.65
N LEU A 168 64.09 8.14 28.85
CA LEU A 168 65.01 9.24 29.04
C LEU A 168 65.77 9.03 30.36
N PRO A 169 67.11 9.19 30.39
CA PRO A 169 67.86 9.18 31.64
C PRO A 169 67.30 10.22 32.61
N ALA A 170 67.27 9.93 33.92
CA ALA A 170 66.72 10.80 34.95
C ALA A 170 67.34 12.22 34.95
N ASP A 171 68.52 12.38 34.35
CA ASP A 171 69.27 13.63 34.29
C ASP A 171 68.91 14.54 33.09
N TYR A 172 67.97 14.14 32.22
CA TYR A 172 67.65 14.92 31.00
C TYR A 172 66.96 16.26 31.30
N ALA A 173 66.32 16.41 32.47
CA ALA A 173 65.62 17.64 32.87
C ALA A 173 66.50 18.65 33.65
N ALA A 174 67.80 18.39 33.82
CA ALA A 174 68.69 19.18 34.66
C ALA A 174 69.56 20.21 33.90
N LYS A 175 69.10 20.76 32.77
CA LYS A 175 69.81 21.86 32.09
C LYS A 175 68.88 22.92 31.54
#